data_AF-A0A024JQS3-F1
#
_entry.id   AF-A0A024JQS3-F1
#
_cell.length_a   1.000
_cell.length_b   1.000
_cell.length_c   1.000
_cell.angle_alpha   90.00
_cell.angle_beta   90.00
_cell.angle_gamma   90.00
#
_symmetry.space_group_name_H-M   'P 1'
#
loop_
_entity.id
_entity.type
_entity.pdbx_description
1 polymer ?
#
loop_
_entity_poly.entity_id
_entity_poly.type
_entity_poly.pdbx_seq_one_letter_code
_entity_poly.pdbx_strand_id
1 'polypeptide(L)'
;MGRRGRSTDVSKKVQSVADAARENLAAELDRLRLRRDNLEAEVKDDRGMIGDHGDAAEAIQRAEELVVLGDRINELDRRLRTGPSNSHEDAALPGGTEVTLKFADGEVVKMHVISIVEETPVGREAETLTSHSPLALALVGHKAGDTVTYSTPQGESQVELIAVKLPR
;
A
#
# COMPACT_ATOMS: atom_id res chain seq x y z
N MET A 1 37.74 -6.49 -29.99
CA MET A 1 38.00 -5.82 -28.71
C MET A 1 36.96 -4.73 -28.47
N GLY A 2 36.19 -4.84 -27.38
CA GLY A 2 35.47 -3.73 -26.70
C GLY A 2 34.27 -3.11 -27.45
N ARG A 3 33.13 -2.78 -26.84
CA ARG A 3 32.86 -2.43 -25.44
C ARG A 3 31.39 -2.69 -25.10
N ARG A 4 31.17 -3.50 -24.05
CA ARG A 4 29.96 -3.52 -23.22
C ARG A 4 29.95 -2.25 -22.37
N GLY A 5 28.79 -1.62 -22.14
CA GLY A 5 28.74 -0.49 -21.18
C GLY A 5 27.49 0.40 -21.13
N ARG A 6 26.30 -0.03 -21.58
CA ARG A 6 25.10 0.85 -21.56
C ARG A 6 24.01 0.48 -20.54
N SER A 7 24.16 -0.62 -19.81
CA SER A 7 23.07 -1.16 -18.96
C SER A 7 23.10 -0.73 -17.49
N THR A 8 24.20 -0.14 -17.00
CA THR A 8 24.38 0.14 -15.55
C THR A 8 23.93 1.53 -15.12
N ASP A 9 23.74 2.47 -16.05
CA ASP A 9 23.47 3.88 -15.74
C ASP A 9 21.99 4.14 -15.45
N VAL A 10 21.09 3.46 -16.17
CA VAL A 10 19.64 3.62 -16.03
C VAL A 10 19.14 3.07 -14.70
N SER A 11 19.61 1.89 -14.28
CA SER A 11 19.21 1.28 -13.00
C SER A 11 19.63 2.13 -11.80
N LYS A 12 20.81 2.77 -11.86
CA LYS A 12 21.31 3.62 -10.77
C LYS A 12 20.49 4.91 -10.63
N LYS A 13 20.02 5.46 -11.75
CA LYS A 13 19.21 6.68 -11.79
C LYS A 13 17.79 6.44 -11.25
N VAL A 14 17.16 5.31 -11.61
CA VAL A 14 15.84 4.92 -11.08
C VAL A 14 15.90 4.68 -9.58
N GLN A 15 16.96 4.02 -9.09
CA GLN A 15 17.19 3.83 -7.66
C GLN A 15 17.28 5.19 -6.93
N SER A 16 18.07 6.14 -7.44
CA SER A 16 18.24 7.45 -6.81
C SER A 16 16.96 8.30 -6.73
N VAL A 17 16.06 8.16 -7.69
CA VAL A 17 14.79 8.88 -7.70
C VAL A 17 13.80 8.24 -6.72
N ALA A 18 13.78 6.92 -6.62
CA ALA A 18 12.97 6.20 -5.65
C ALA A 18 13.44 6.47 -4.21
N ASP A 19 14.76 6.54 -3.98
CA ASP A 19 15.36 6.89 -2.69
C ASP A 19 14.99 8.33 -2.29
N ALA A 20 15.13 9.30 -3.20
CA ALA A 20 14.73 10.69 -2.95
C ALA A 20 13.22 10.85 -2.70
N ALA A 21 12.38 10.05 -3.36
CA ALA A 21 10.93 10.05 -3.12
C ALA A 21 10.60 9.51 -1.72
N ARG A 22 11.29 8.44 -1.28
CA ARG A 22 11.14 7.92 0.09
C ARG A 22 11.62 8.91 1.14
N GLU A 23 12.75 9.58 0.91
CA GLU A 23 13.26 10.61 1.82
C GLU A 23 12.27 11.77 1.97
N ASN A 24 11.65 12.23 0.88
CA ASN A 24 10.62 13.27 0.93
C ASN A 24 9.37 12.83 1.71
N LEU A 25 8.90 11.60 1.50
CA LEU A 25 7.77 11.05 2.26
C LEU A 25 8.10 10.88 3.75
N ALA A 26 9.32 10.46 4.08
CA ALA A 26 9.79 10.38 5.46
C ALA A 26 9.85 11.77 6.13
N ALA A 27 10.35 12.77 5.40
CA ALA A 27 10.38 14.15 5.89
C ALA A 27 8.96 14.74 6.08
N GLU A 28 8.01 14.42 5.20
CA GLU A 28 6.60 14.80 5.37
C GLU A 28 5.99 14.11 6.60
N LEU A 29 6.25 12.81 6.78
CA LEU A 29 5.78 12.04 7.93
C LEU A 29 6.28 12.63 9.26
N ASP A 30 7.57 12.99 9.34
CA ASP A 30 8.13 13.60 10.55
C ASP A 30 7.52 14.98 10.84
N ARG A 31 7.26 15.79 9.80
CA ARG A 31 6.56 17.08 9.97
C ARG A 31 5.15 16.89 10.51
N LEU A 32 4.42 15.90 9.99
CA LEU A 32 3.05 15.62 10.43
C LEU A 32 3.02 15.07 11.86
N ARG A 33 3.99 14.22 12.24
CA ARG A 33 4.15 13.75 13.62
C ARG A 33 4.40 14.90 14.58
N LEU A 34 5.32 15.81 14.24
CA LEU A 34 5.58 16.99 15.05
C LEU A 34 4.34 17.89 15.17
N ARG A 35 3.58 18.06 14.09
CA ARG A 35 2.32 18.83 14.13
C ARG A 35 1.28 18.18 15.05
N ARG A 36 1.11 16.86 14.98
CA ARG A 36 0.22 16.11 15.87
C ARG A 36 0.64 16.32 17.33
N ASP A 37 1.92 16.13 17.65
CA ASP A 37 2.40 16.24 19.03
C ASP A 37 2.16 17.65 19.61
N ASN A 38 2.35 18.69 18.81
CA ASN A 38 2.03 20.07 19.22
C ASN A 38 0.53 20.27 19.44
N LEU A 39 -0.31 19.76 18.54
CA LEU A 39 -1.76 19.88 18.65
C LEU A 39 -2.32 19.08 19.84
N GLU A 40 -1.75 17.92 20.15
CA GLU A 40 -2.09 17.15 21.35
C GLU A 40 -1.74 17.91 22.63
N ALA A 41 -0.62 18.64 22.64
CA ALA A 41 -0.24 19.49 23.77
C ALA A 41 -1.22 20.66 23.95
N GLU A 42 -1.62 21.33 22.86
CA GLU A 42 -2.63 22.40 22.87
C GLU A 42 -3.98 21.88 23.42
N VAL A 43 -4.49 20.77 22.87
CA VAL A 43 -5.74 20.15 23.33
C VAL A 43 -5.68 19.74 24.81
N LYS A 44 -4.52 19.31 25.30
CA LYS A 44 -4.35 18.91 26.70
C LYS A 44 -4.34 20.10 27.65
N ASP A 45 -3.79 21.24 27.23
CA ASP A 45 -3.78 22.49 28.01
C ASP A 45 -5.20 23.08 28.11
N ASP A 46 -5.97 23.01 27.02
CA ASP A 46 -7.33 23.55 26.94
C ASP A 46 -8.37 22.77 27.78
N ARG A 47 -8.15 21.47 28.04
CA ARG A 47 -9.05 20.64 28.85
C ARG A 47 -9.23 21.13 30.30
N GLY A 48 -8.39 22.06 30.77
CA GLY A 48 -8.52 22.72 32.06
C GLY A 48 -9.23 24.08 32.05
N MET A 49 -9.54 24.65 30.88
CA MET A 49 -9.91 26.07 30.69
C MET A 49 -11.19 26.26 29.85
N ILE A 50 -12.06 25.27 29.74
CA ILE A 50 -13.31 25.37 28.95
C ILE A 50 -14.33 26.21 29.74
N GLY A 51 -14.42 27.51 29.41
CA GLY A 51 -15.26 28.47 30.12
C GLY A 51 -16.59 28.77 29.43
N ASP A 52 -16.65 28.69 28.10
CA ASP A 52 -17.88 28.95 27.32
C ASP A 52 -18.09 27.99 26.12
N HIS A 53 -19.20 28.19 25.40
CA HIS A 53 -19.56 27.36 24.24
C HIS A 53 -18.58 27.48 23.07
N GLY A 54 -17.86 28.59 22.96
CA GLY A 54 -16.82 28.80 21.94
C GLY A 54 -15.61 27.93 22.23
N ASP A 55 -15.16 27.89 23.49
CA ASP A 55 -14.04 27.04 23.93
C ASP A 55 -14.34 25.55 23.68
N ALA A 56 -15.60 25.13 23.89
CA ALA A 56 -16.02 23.76 23.61
C ALA A 56 -16.01 23.43 22.10
N ALA A 57 -16.40 24.38 21.24
CA ALA A 57 -16.36 24.21 19.79
C ALA A 57 -14.91 24.11 19.27
N GLU A 58 -14.01 24.94 19.78
CA GLU A 58 -12.58 24.87 19.43
C GLU A 58 -11.96 23.54 19.86
N ALA A 59 -12.29 23.04 21.06
CA ALA A 59 -11.81 21.75 21.53
C ALA A 59 -12.27 20.58 20.63
N ILE A 60 -13.52 20.62 20.13
CA ILE A 60 -14.04 19.63 19.19
C ILE A 60 -13.28 19.72 17.85
N GLN A 61 -13.11 20.93 17.30
CA GLN A 61 -12.41 21.13 16.03
C GLN A 61 -10.96 20.62 16.09
N ARG A 62 -10.25 20.88 17.19
CA ARG A 62 -8.87 20.38 17.38
C ARG A 62 -8.83 18.85 17.48
N ALA A 63 -9.83 18.23 18.11
CA ALA A 63 -9.94 16.77 18.18
C ALA A 63 -10.18 16.15 16.78
N GLU A 64 -10.99 16.79 15.94
CA GLU A 64 -11.19 16.37 14.54
C GLU A 64 -9.90 16.50 13.72
N GLU A 65 -9.15 17.60 13.88
CA GLU A 65 -7.85 17.78 13.22
C GLU A 65 -6.84 16.69 13.63
N LEU A 66 -6.85 16.25 14.89
CA LEU A 66 -6.02 15.12 15.34
C LEU A 66 -6.38 13.80 14.65
N VAL A 67 -7.66 13.52 14.42
CA VAL A 67 -8.10 12.32 13.70
C VAL A 67 -7.59 12.36 12.26
N VAL A 68 -7.82 13.48 11.55
CA VAL A 68 -7.38 13.67 10.16
C VAL A 68 -5.86 13.57 10.03
N LEU A 69 -5.11 14.17 10.96
CA LEU A 69 -3.65 14.05 11.01
C LEU A 69 -3.21 12.60 11.25
N GLY A 70 -3.89 11.88 12.15
CA GLY A 70 -3.62 10.47 12.42
C GLY A 70 -3.80 9.58 11.19
N ASP A 71 -4.89 9.75 10.45
CA ASP A 71 -5.16 9.00 9.22
C ASP A 71 -4.09 9.25 8.16
N ARG A 72 -3.69 10.53 7.98
CA ARG A 72 -2.64 10.92 7.03
C ARG A 72 -1.28 10.32 7.41
N ILE A 73 -0.94 10.33 8.70
CA ILE A 73 0.29 9.71 9.23
C ILE A 73 0.28 8.20 8.96
N ASN A 74 -0.84 7.52 9.21
CA ASN A 74 -0.98 6.08 8.99
C ASN A 74 -0.85 5.72 7.50
N GLU A 75 -1.46 6.52 6.61
CA GLU A 75 -1.35 6.34 5.16
C GLU A 75 0.11 6.46 4.69
N LEU A 76 0.81 7.50 5.12
CA LEU A 76 2.22 7.74 4.76
C LEU A 76 3.17 6.70 5.35
N ASP A 77 2.97 6.30 6.62
CA ASP A 77 3.75 5.23 7.26
C ASP A 77 3.56 3.90 6.52
N ARG A 78 2.32 3.61 6.09
CA ARG A 78 2.03 2.44 5.25
C ARG A 78 2.77 2.53 3.91
N ARG A 79 2.68 3.65 3.20
CA ARG A 79 3.39 3.87 1.91
C ARG A 79 4.91 3.73 2.05
N LEU A 80 5.50 4.19 3.15
CA LEU A 80 6.93 4.01 3.41
C LEU A 80 7.31 2.55 3.69
N ARG A 81 6.47 1.80 4.41
CA ARG A 81 6.71 0.37 4.69
C ARG A 81 6.47 -0.53 3.49
N THR A 82 5.38 -0.32 2.76
CA THR A 82 4.97 -1.21 1.65
C THR A 82 5.50 -0.74 0.29
N GLY A 83 6.16 0.41 0.20
CA GLY A 83 6.51 1.06 -1.07
C GLY A 83 5.30 1.77 -1.70
N PRO A 84 5.48 2.45 -2.85
CA PRO A 84 4.38 3.13 -3.54
C PRO A 84 3.27 2.11 -3.80
N SER A 85 2.15 2.28 -3.08
CA SER A 85 0.90 1.66 -3.46
C SER A 85 0.58 2.25 -4.82
N ASN A 86 0.73 1.45 -5.87
CA ASN A 86 0.22 1.79 -7.18
C ASN A 86 -1.31 1.82 -7.06
N SER A 87 -1.83 2.95 -6.59
CA SER A 87 -3.25 3.31 -6.69
C SER A 87 -3.55 3.52 -8.17
N HIS A 88 -3.51 2.45 -8.94
CA HIS A 88 -4.03 2.43 -10.28
C HIS A 88 -5.47 1.98 -10.14
N GLU A 89 -6.38 2.94 -10.06
CA GLU A 89 -7.82 2.70 -10.21
C GLU A 89 -8.15 2.06 -11.58
N ASP A 90 -7.21 2.05 -12.53
CA ASP A 90 -7.31 1.37 -13.84
C ASP A 90 -6.50 0.06 -13.98
N ALA A 91 -5.73 -0.35 -12.97
CA ALA A 91 -4.87 -1.56 -13.07
C ALA A 91 -5.23 -2.60 -12.02
N ALA A 92 -6.52 -2.82 -11.79
CA ALA A 92 -7.00 -3.94 -10.98
C ALA A 92 -7.37 -5.13 -11.89
N LEU A 93 -7.10 -6.36 -11.44
CA LEU A 93 -7.63 -7.54 -12.13
C LEU A 93 -9.16 -7.55 -12.05
N PRO A 94 -9.88 -7.89 -13.13
CA PRO A 94 -11.34 -8.00 -13.09
C PRO A 94 -11.77 -9.00 -12.02
N GLY A 95 -12.77 -8.63 -11.22
CA GLY A 95 -13.48 -9.55 -10.33
C GLY A 95 -13.99 -10.76 -11.11
N GLY A 96 -13.76 -11.97 -10.57
CA GLY A 96 -14.06 -13.24 -11.22
C GLY A 96 -12.88 -13.85 -12.02
N THR A 97 -11.70 -13.22 -12.01
CA THR A 97 -10.49 -13.81 -12.60
C THR A 97 -9.99 -14.98 -11.76
N GLU A 98 -9.72 -16.14 -12.38
CA GLU A 98 -9.04 -17.26 -11.72
C GLU A 98 -7.54 -17.19 -12.04
N VAL A 99 -6.69 -17.20 -11.00
CA VAL A 99 -5.23 -17.29 -11.15
C VAL A 99 -4.71 -18.55 -10.46
N THR A 100 -3.69 -19.17 -11.04
CA THR A 100 -2.94 -20.25 -10.41
C THR A 100 -1.52 -19.77 -10.23
N LEU A 101 -1.08 -19.71 -8.98
CA LEU A 101 0.21 -19.16 -8.58
C LEU A 101 1.07 -20.26 -7.97
N LYS A 102 2.36 -20.20 -8.23
CA LYS A 102 3.36 -21.04 -7.58
C LYS A 102 4.26 -20.18 -6.71
N PHE A 103 4.29 -20.47 -5.42
CA PHE A 103 5.10 -19.77 -4.43
C PHE A 103 6.54 -20.32 -4.42
N ALA A 104 7.44 -19.58 -3.79
CA ALA A 104 8.87 -19.90 -3.75
C ALA A 104 9.19 -21.22 -2.99
N ASP A 105 8.30 -21.65 -2.11
CA ASP A 105 8.34 -22.95 -1.43
C ASP A 105 7.89 -24.13 -2.32
N GLY A 106 7.42 -23.82 -3.54
CA GLY A 106 6.91 -24.80 -4.49
C GLY A 106 5.42 -25.07 -4.35
N GLU A 107 4.71 -24.43 -3.41
CA GLU A 107 3.28 -24.57 -3.26
C GLU A 107 2.54 -23.96 -4.46
N VAL A 108 1.58 -24.70 -5.02
CA VAL A 108 0.74 -24.23 -6.13
C VAL A 108 -0.66 -24.01 -5.60
N VAL A 109 -1.09 -22.74 -5.59
CA VAL A 109 -2.39 -22.33 -5.06
C VAL A 109 -3.22 -21.75 -6.19
N LYS A 110 -4.49 -22.18 -6.27
CA LYS A 110 -5.49 -21.56 -7.12
C LYS A 110 -6.22 -20.50 -6.30
N MET A 111 -6.29 -19.27 -6.84
CA MET A 111 -6.97 -18.14 -6.20
C MET A 111 -8.00 -17.51 -7.13
N HIS A 112 -9.08 -17.00 -6.55
CA HIS A 112 -10.13 -16.27 -7.25
C HIS A 112 -10.06 -14.79 -6.90
N VAL A 113 -9.98 -13.95 -7.92
CA VAL A 113 -10.00 -12.49 -7.75
C VAL A 113 -11.42 -12.05 -7.42
N ILE A 114 -11.60 -11.37 -6.29
CA ILE A 114 -12.86 -10.77 -5.86
C ILE A 114 -12.71 -9.25 -5.76
N SER A 115 -13.79 -8.51 -6.00
CA SER A 115 -13.74 -7.04 -5.98
C SER A 115 -13.99 -6.50 -4.57
N ILE A 116 -14.88 -7.13 -3.81
CA ILE A 116 -15.16 -6.79 -2.42
C ILE A 116 -14.95 -8.00 -1.52
N VAL A 117 -14.42 -7.78 -0.31
CA VAL A 117 -14.09 -8.86 0.65
C VAL A 117 -15.33 -9.70 1.01
N GLU A 118 -16.52 -9.09 0.99
CA GLU A 118 -17.81 -9.72 1.26
C GLU A 118 -18.21 -10.79 0.22
N GLU A 119 -17.56 -10.83 -0.95
CA GLU A 119 -17.72 -11.89 -1.96
C GLU A 119 -16.95 -13.18 -1.61
N THR A 120 -16.18 -13.19 -0.52
CA THR A 120 -15.43 -14.37 -0.09
C THR A 120 -16.38 -15.50 0.30
N PRO A 121 -16.35 -16.67 -0.37
CA PRO A 121 -17.15 -17.81 0.05
C PRO A 121 -16.70 -18.27 1.44
N VAL A 122 -17.65 -18.54 2.34
CA VAL A 122 -17.37 -19.05 3.68
C VAL A 122 -16.51 -20.30 3.60
N GLY A 123 -15.33 -20.27 4.22
CA GLY A 123 -14.35 -21.37 4.22
C GLY A 123 -13.39 -21.41 3.03
N ARG A 124 -13.37 -20.40 2.15
CA ARG A 124 -12.39 -20.27 1.05
C ARG A 124 -11.55 -18.99 1.11
N GLU A 125 -11.38 -18.43 2.30
CA GLU A 125 -10.60 -17.20 2.53
C GLU A 125 -9.14 -17.33 2.07
N ALA A 126 -8.57 -18.54 2.14
CA ALA A 126 -7.22 -18.83 1.64
C ALA A 126 -7.13 -18.91 0.10
N GLU A 127 -8.28 -19.04 -0.58
CA GLU A 127 -8.39 -19.18 -2.03
C GLU A 127 -8.95 -17.92 -2.70
N THR A 128 -9.14 -16.83 -1.95
CA THR A 128 -9.62 -15.55 -2.48
C THR A 128 -8.52 -14.49 -2.47
N LEU A 129 -8.51 -13.68 -3.52
CA LEU A 129 -7.55 -12.61 -3.73
C LEU A 129 -8.33 -11.33 -4.03
N THR A 130 -8.16 -10.26 -3.27
CA THR A 130 -8.84 -9.00 -3.60
C THR A 130 -8.18 -8.32 -4.79
N SER A 131 -8.97 -7.74 -5.69
CA SER A 131 -8.51 -7.09 -6.93
C SER A 131 -7.49 -5.98 -6.69
N HIS A 132 -7.55 -5.31 -5.54
CA HIS A 132 -6.65 -4.22 -5.14
C HIS A 132 -5.52 -4.69 -4.22
N SER A 133 -5.36 -6.00 -4.00
CA SER A 133 -4.23 -6.52 -3.22
C SER A 133 -2.90 -6.29 -3.94
N PRO A 134 -1.77 -6.11 -3.22
CA PRO A 134 -0.45 -5.96 -3.84
C PRO A 134 -0.11 -7.08 -4.83
N LEU A 135 -0.55 -8.30 -4.53
CA LEU A 135 -0.38 -9.46 -5.40
C LEU A 135 -1.27 -9.37 -6.66
N ALA A 136 -2.56 -9.05 -6.53
CA ALA A 136 -3.45 -8.90 -7.69
C ALA A 136 -2.96 -7.78 -8.63
N LEU A 137 -2.53 -6.65 -8.07
CA LEU A 137 -1.98 -5.53 -8.83
C LEU A 137 -0.69 -5.94 -9.57
N ALA A 138 0.18 -6.72 -8.92
CA ALA A 138 1.41 -7.23 -9.53
C ALA A 138 1.16 -8.25 -10.66
N LEU A 139 -0.03 -8.86 -10.72
CA LEU A 139 -0.40 -9.82 -11.76
C LEU A 139 -1.05 -9.17 -12.99
N VAL A 140 -1.35 -7.87 -12.94
CA VAL A 140 -2.05 -7.18 -14.03
C VAL A 140 -1.14 -7.10 -15.26
N GLY A 141 -1.67 -7.56 -16.40
CA GLY A 141 -0.94 -7.57 -17.67
C GLY A 141 0.07 -8.71 -17.84
N HIS A 142 0.31 -9.50 -16.79
CA HIS A 142 1.20 -10.67 -16.84
C HIS A 142 0.52 -11.90 -17.45
N LYS A 143 1.35 -12.83 -17.93
CA LYS A 143 0.92 -14.06 -18.61
C LYS A 143 1.38 -15.30 -17.85
N ALA A 144 0.78 -16.44 -18.18
CA ALA A 144 1.25 -17.73 -17.70
C ALA A 144 2.74 -17.92 -18.05
N GLY A 145 3.56 -18.28 -17.06
CA GLY A 145 5.01 -18.40 -17.11
C GLY A 145 5.78 -17.19 -16.57
N ASP A 146 5.12 -16.07 -16.26
CA ASP A 146 5.78 -14.89 -15.72
C ASP A 146 6.01 -15.03 -14.20
N THR A 147 7.19 -14.62 -13.73
CA THR A 147 7.45 -14.42 -12.30
C THR A 147 7.19 -12.97 -11.93
N VAL A 148 6.28 -12.74 -10.99
CA VAL A 148 5.94 -11.42 -10.49
C VAL A 148 6.47 -11.24 -9.07
N THR A 149 6.96 -10.03 -8.79
CA THR A 149 7.40 -9.63 -7.44
C THR A 149 6.35 -8.72 -6.84
N TYR A 150 5.95 -8.98 -5.60
CA TYR A 150 4.95 -8.21 -4.88
C TYR A 150 5.39 -7.95 -3.44
N SER A 151 4.93 -6.84 -2.88
CA SER A 151 5.29 -6.43 -1.52
C SER A 151 4.38 -7.10 -0.49
N THR A 152 4.99 -7.70 0.54
CA THR A 152 4.31 -8.21 1.74
C THR A 152 4.76 -7.43 2.97
N PRO A 153 4.01 -7.46 4.10
CA PRO A 153 4.46 -6.86 5.35
C PRO A 153 5.81 -7.39 5.87
N GLN A 154 6.24 -8.57 5.41
CA GLN A 154 7.51 -9.20 5.79
C GLN A 154 8.66 -8.93 4.80
N GLY A 155 8.39 -8.25 3.68
CA GLY A 155 9.37 -7.98 2.62
C GLY A 155 8.83 -8.26 1.22
N GLU A 156 9.68 -8.12 0.21
CA GLU A 156 9.35 -8.50 -1.16
C GLU A 156 9.27 -10.02 -1.30
N SER A 157 8.19 -10.50 -1.94
CA SER A 157 7.97 -11.91 -2.25
C SER A 157 7.78 -12.10 -3.75
N GLN A 158 8.10 -13.30 -4.24
CA GLN A 158 7.95 -13.65 -5.65
C GLN A 158 7.00 -14.83 -5.82
N VAL A 159 6.18 -14.78 -6.86
CA VAL A 159 5.35 -15.90 -7.30
C VAL A 159 5.42 -16.06 -8.81
N GLU A 160 5.33 -17.29 -9.27
CA GLU A 160 5.21 -17.63 -10.68
C GLU A 160 3.73 -17.77 -11.05
N LEU A 161 3.27 -17.03 -12.05
CA LEU A 161 1.92 -17.13 -12.58
C LEU A 161 1.85 -18.35 -13.50
N ILE A 162 1.23 -19.44 -13.04
CA ILE A 162 1.11 -20.69 -13.81
C ILE A 162 -0.05 -20.60 -14.82
N ALA A 163 -1.15 -19.99 -14.43
CA ALA A 163 -2.32 -19.81 -15.28
C ALA A 163 -3.13 -18.59 -14.88
N VAL A 164 -3.69 -17.89 -15.86
CA VAL A 164 -4.66 -16.81 -15.66
C VAL A 164 -5.85 -17.04 -16.57
N LYS A 165 -7.05 -16.94 -16.00
CA LYS A 165 -8.31 -17.06 -16.72
C LYS A 165 -9.19 -15.88 -16.35
N LEU A 166 -9.29 -14.94 -17.29
CA LEU A 166 -10.16 -13.78 -17.17
C LEU A 166 -11.64 -14.21 -17.26
N PRO A 167 -12.54 -13.52 -16.55
CA PRO A 167 -13.97 -13.73 -16.69
C PRO A 167 -14.40 -13.37 -18.13
N ARG A 168 -15.43 -14.07 -18.62
CA ARG A 168 -16.02 -13.85 -19.95
C ARG A 168 -17.10 -12.78 -19.92
#